data_AF-A0A947E954-F1
#
_entry.id   AF-A0A947E954-F1
#
_cell.length_a   1.000
_cell.length_b   1.000
_cell.length_c   1.000
_cell.angle_alpha   90.00
_cell.angle_beta   90.00
_cell.angle_gamma   90.00
#
_symmetry.space_group_name_H-M   'P 1'
#
loop_
_entity.id
_entity.type
_entity.pdbx_description
1 polymer ?
#
loop_
_entity_poly.entity_id
_entity_poly.type
_entity_poly.pdbx_seq_one_letter_code
_entity_poly.pdbx_strand_id
1 'polypeptide(L)'
;MQDANIVVSVEQLRAVIPAPSPVVHRKVFSTLDESARQFISESPLIFVLTSDRQFNIDVSPKGDHPGFVRIENPSTLLIPERPVTGWRMASRISSKPEASD
;
A
#
# COMPACT_ATOMS: atom_id res chain seq x y z
N MET A 1 10.22 -8.01 35.01
CA MET A 1 9.01 -7.19 34.82
C MET A 1 8.68 -7.24 33.34
N GLN A 2 7.48 -7.68 32.95
CA GLN A 2 7.03 -7.51 31.56
C GLN A 2 6.75 -6.02 31.34
N ASP A 3 7.33 -5.45 30.28
CA ASP A 3 7.04 -4.08 29.90
C ASP A 3 5.55 -3.98 29.56
N ALA A 4 4.82 -3.15 30.32
CA ALA A 4 3.37 -2.97 30.19
C ALA A 4 2.90 -2.43 28.83
N ASN A 5 3.84 -2.18 27.91
CA ASN A 5 3.61 -1.66 26.56
C ASN A 5 3.78 -2.71 25.46
N ILE A 6 4.14 -3.96 25.79
CA ILE A 6 4.28 -5.02 24.78
C ILE A 6 2.98 -5.81 24.67
N VAL A 7 2.36 -5.75 23.50
CA VAL A 7 1.16 -6.52 23.14
C VAL A 7 1.61 -7.81 22.44
N VAL A 8 1.31 -8.96 23.04
CA VAL A 8 1.70 -10.29 22.52
C VAL A 8 0.51 -11.14 22.08
N SER A 9 -0.71 -10.64 22.23
CA SER A 9 -1.92 -11.34 21.80
C SER A 9 -2.97 -10.39 21.22
N VAL A 10 -3.90 -10.94 20.43
CA VAL A 10 -5.01 -10.18 19.86
C VAL A 10 -5.95 -9.67 20.96
N GLU A 11 -6.14 -10.43 22.03
CA GLU A 11 -6.96 -10.05 23.18
C GLU A 11 -6.36 -8.84 23.90
N GLN A 12 -5.04 -8.85 24.13
CA GLN A 12 -4.32 -7.70 24.69
C GLN A 12 -4.42 -6.47 23.77
N LEU A 13 -4.29 -6.69 22.46
CA LEU A 13 -4.48 -5.62 21.47
C LEU A 13 -5.88 -5.02 21.57
N ARG A 14 -6.92 -5.85 21.74
CA ARG A 14 -8.32 -5.39 21.82
C ARG A 14 -8.67 -4.70 23.13
N ALA A 15 -7.96 -5.02 24.21
CA ALA A 15 -8.09 -4.30 25.48
C ALA A 15 -7.57 -2.86 25.38
N VAL A 16 -6.51 -2.62 24.59
CA VAL A 16 -5.91 -1.28 24.39
C VAL A 16 -6.55 -0.54 23.21
N ILE A 17 -6.81 -1.25 22.11
CA ILE A 17 -7.38 -0.74 20.86
C ILE A 17 -8.68 -1.52 20.59
N PRO A 18 -9.84 -0.99 21.01
CA PRO A 18 -11.14 -1.62 20.80
C PRO A 18 -11.45 -1.88 19.33
N ALA A 19 -12.45 -2.74 19.08
CA ALA A 19 -12.93 -2.99 17.74
C ALA A 19 -13.40 -1.67 17.07
N PRO A 20 -13.11 -1.46 15.77
CA PRO A 20 -13.53 -0.27 15.06
C PRO A 20 -15.06 -0.13 15.05
N SER A 21 -15.54 1.11 15.13
CA SER A 21 -16.98 1.37 15.09
C SER A 21 -17.57 1.06 13.71
N PRO A 22 -18.89 0.85 13.59
CA PRO A 22 -19.53 0.63 12.29
C PRO A 22 -19.27 1.76 11.28
N VAL A 23 -19.09 3.00 11.75
CA VAL A 23 -18.74 4.15 10.89
C VAL A 23 -17.37 3.97 10.25
N VAL A 24 -16.39 3.47 11.00
CA VAL A 24 -15.03 3.21 10.48
C VAL A 24 -15.03 2.10 9.44
N HIS A 25 -15.86 1.08 9.62
CA HIS A 25 -16.01 0.03 8.61
C HIS A 25 -16.61 0.54 7.30
N ARG A 26 -17.56 1.48 7.37
CA ARG A 26 -18.25 2.02 6.18
C ARG A 26 -17.36 2.82 5.24
N LYS A 27 -16.23 3.33 5.70
CA LYS A 27 -15.27 4.09 4.87
C LYS A 27 -14.19 3.22 4.21
N VAL A 28 -14.29 1.90 4.31
CA VAL A 28 -13.38 0.96 3.66
C VAL A 28 -14.00 0.57 2.32
N PHE A 29 -13.36 0.99 1.23
CA PHE A 29 -13.83 0.73 -0.13
C PHE A 29 -12.87 -0.21 -0.86
N SER A 30 -13.41 -1.14 -1.66
CA SER A 30 -12.63 -2.01 -2.54
C SER A 30 -12.30 -1.37 -3.89
N THR A 31 -12.85 -0.18 -4.14
CA THR A 31 -12.71 0.59 -5.37
C THR A 31 -12.46 2.04 -5.03
N LEU A 32 -11.88 2.78 -5.98
CA LEU A 32 -11.64 4.21 -5.86
C LEU A 32 -12.98 4.95 -6.04
N ASP A 33 -13.37 5.70 -5.01
CA ASP A 33 -14.46 6.67 -5.11
C ASP A 33 -13.98 7.97 -5.79
N GLU A 34 -14.90 8.89 -6.04
CA GLU A 34 -14.58 10.12 -6.76
C GLU A 34 -13.51 10.96 -6.03
N SER A 35 -13.59 11.03 -4.70
CA SER A 35 -12.62 11.76 -3.89
C SER A 35 -11.20 11.18 -4.01
N ALA A 36 -11.08 9.85 -3.98
CA ALA A 36 -9.81 9.16 -4.17
C ALA A 36 -9.26 9.37 -5.59
N ARG A 37 -10.13 9.33 -6.61
CA ARG A 37 -9.72 9.57 -8.00
C ARG A 37 -9.20 10.99 -8.19
N GLN A 38 -9.90 11.98 -7.64
CA GLN A 38 -9.45 13.37 -7.66
C GLN A 38 -8.11 13.54 -6.94
N PHE A 39 -7.97 13.00 -5.73
CA PHE A 39 -6.73 13.07 -4.96
C PHE A 39 -5.53 12.47 -5.71
N ILE A 40 -5.72 11.30 -6.34
CA ILE A 40 -4.67 10.66 -7.16
C ILE A 40 -4.31 11.54 -8.36
N SER A 41 -5.30 12.15 -9.03
CA SER A 41 -5.07 12.99 -10.20
C SER A 41 -4.28 14.28 -9.89
N GLU A 42 -4.34 14.77 -8.66
CA GLU A 42 -3.65 15.98 -8.22
C GLU A 42 -2.29 15.67 -7.54
N SER A 43 -2.02 14.39 -7.25
CA SER A 43 -0.82 13.98 -6.51
C SER A 43 0.45 13.98 -7.38
N PRO A 44 1.52 14.72 -7.00
CA PRO A 44 2.81 14.70 -7.69
C PRO A 44 3.78 13.64 -7.13
N LEU A 45 3.38 12.88 -6.11
CA LEU A 45 4.20 11.91 -5.39
C LEU A 45 3.34 10.77 -4.85
N ILE A 46 3.81 9.53 -5.03
CA ILE A 46 3.26 8.34 -4.37
C ILE A 46 4.38 7.52 -3.73
N PHE A 47 4.03 6.67 -2.78
CA PHE A 47 4.90 5.66 -2.21
C PHE A 47 4.30 4.28 -2.47
N VAL A 48 5.04 3.42 -3.17
CA VAL A 48 4.60 2.05 -3.46
C VAL A 48 5.35 1.10 -2.54
N LEU A 49 4.58 0.40 -1.69
CA LEU A 49 5.11 -0.64 -0.81
C LEU A 49 4.88 -2.00 -1.45
N THR A 50 5.92 -2.83 -1.48
CA THR A 50 5.83 -4.23 -1.89
C THR A 50 6.49 -5.13 -0.85
N SER A 51 6.02 -6.37 -0.74
CA SER A 51 6.65 -7.39 0.09
C SER A 51 6.80 -8.70 -0.69
N ASP A 52 7.86 -9.45 -0.40
CA ASP A 52 7.97 -10.84 -0.85
C ASP A 52 7.22 -11.82 0.09
N ARG A 53 7.27 -13.11 -0.24
CA ARG A 53 6.63 -14.19 0.54
C ARG A 53 7.23 -14.35 1.94
N GLN A 54 8.44 -13.83 2.17
CA GLN A 54 9.15 -13.83 3.44
C GLN A 54 8.91 -12.53 4.23
N PHE A 55 7.98 -11.67 3.77
CA PHE A 55 7.65 -10.39 4.38
C PHE A 55 8.81 -9.39 4.41
N ASN A 56 9.81 -9.51 3.53
CA ASN A 56 10.76 -8.42 3.36
C ASN A 56 10.07 -7.29 2.61
N ILE A 57 10.00 -6.13 3.24
CA ILE A 57 9.29 -4.95 2.73
C ILE A 57 10.29 -4.00 2.06
N ASP A 58 9.87 -3.42 0.94
CA ASP A 58 10.58 -2.30 0.31
C ASP A 58 9.58 -1.24 -0.14
N VAL A 59 10.01 0.03 -0.07
CA VAL A 59 9.18 1.19 -0.42
C VAL A 59 9.87 2.01 -1.49
N SER A 60 9.17 2.22 -2.60
CA SER A 60 9.65 3.04 -3.72
C SER A 60 8.85 4.35 -3.81
N PRO A 61 9.46 5.51 -3.55
CA PRO A 61 8.85 6.79 -3.89
C PRO A 61 8.83 6.98 -5.41
N LYS A 62 7.71 7.42 -5.97
CA LYS A 62 7.55 7.75 -7.39
C LYS A 62 6.99 9.16 -7.49
N GLY A 63 7.69 10.06 -8.18
CA GLY A 63 7.27 11.44 -8.36
C GLY A 63 7.35 11.89 -9.81
N ASP A 64 6.43 12.77 -10.20
CA ASP A 64 6.32 13.40 -11.51
C ASP A 64 5.29 14.55 -11.44
N HIS A 65 4.96 15.19 -12.56
CA HIS A 65 3.84 16.13 -12.63
C HIS A 65 2.52 15.51 -12.14
N PRO A 66 1.64 16.30 -11.48
CA PRO A 66 0.30 15.85 -11.11
C PRO A 66 -0.42 15.14 -12.25
N GLY A 67 -1.06 14.01 -11.95
CA GLY A 67 -1.78 13.19 -12.93
C GLY A 67 -0.93 12.13 -13.62
N PHE A 68 0.33 11.93 -13.19
CA PHE A 68 1.20 10.88 -13.75
C PHE A 68 0.71 9.45 -13.46
N VAL A 69 -0.05 9.25 -12.37
CA VAL A 69 -0.73 7.98 -12.10
C VAL A 69 -2.05 7.98 -12.87
N ARG A 70 -2.19 7.05 -13.82
CA ARG A 70 -3.43 6.88 -14.58
C ARG A 70 -4.35 5.87 -13.89
N ILE A 71 -5.64 6.18 -13.86
CA ILE A 71 -6.67 5.27 -13.35
C ILE A 71 -7.29 4.54 -14.54
N GLU A 72 -6.97 3.27 -14.71
CA GLU A 72 -7.49 2.45 -15.82
C GLU A 72 -8.95 2.04 -15.56
N ASN A 73 -9.25 1.67 -14.32
CA ASN A 73 -10.61 1.35 -13.85
C ASN A 73 -10.70 1.54 -12.32
N PRO A 74 -11.87 1.38 -11.67
CA PRO A 74 -12.03 1.65 -10.24
C PRO A 74 -11.11 0.84 -9.30
N SER A 75 -10.43 -0.20 -9.77
CA SER A 75 -9.51 -1.02 -8.98
C SER A 75 -8.14 -1.22 -9.65
N THR A 76 -7.79 -0.43 -10.67
CA THR A 76 -6.50 -0.58 -11.38
C THR A 76 -5.88 0.77 -11.64
N LEU A 77 -4.63 0.91 -11.19
CA LEU A 77 -3.77 2.07 -11.41
C LEU A 77 -2.61 1.70 -12.33
N LEU A 78 -2.25 2.60 -13.22
CA LEU A 78 -1.04 2.52 -14.03
C LEU A 78 -0.06 3.56 -13.50
N ILE A 79 1.08 3.08 -13.02
CA ILE A 79 2.17 3.89 -12.47
C ILE A 79 3.36 3.77 -13.43
N PRO A 80 3.85 4.87 -14.01
CA PRO A 80 4.97 4.81 -14.92
C PRO A 80 6.28 4.45 -14.19
N GLU A 81 6.98 3.43 -14.72
CA GLU A 81 8.34 3.07 -14.33
C GLU A 81 9.30 3.78 -15.29
N ARG A 82 9.83 4.95 -14.90
CA ARG A 82 10.87 5.67 -15.67
C ARG A 82 12.24 4.98 -15.51
N PRO A 83 13.39 5.65 -15.65
CA PRO A 83 14.60 5.14 -15.00
C PRO A 83 15.26 6.26 -14.20
N VAL A 84 15.43 6.08 -12.89
CA VAL A 84 16.34 6.91 -12.09
C VAL A 84 17.22 6.03 -11.21
N THR A 85 18.32 6.59 -10.71
CA THR A 85 19.33 5.82 -9.97
C THR A 85 18.76 5.30 -8.65
N GLY A 86 18.79 3.97 -8.41
CA GLY A 86 18.44 3.35 -7.12
C GLY A 86 17.14 2.54 -7.06
N TRP A 87 16.57 2.12 -8.19
CA TRP A 87 15.25 1.47 -8.21
C TRP A 87 15.25 -0.02 -7.88
N ARG A 88 14.36 -0.39 -6.94
CA ARG A 88 14.17 -1.77 -6.48
C ARG A 88 12.79 -2.37 -6.79
N MET A 89 11.81 -1.53 -7.17
CA MET A 89 10.46 -1.98 -7.50
C MET A 89 10.48 -2.96 -8.68
N ALA A 90 11.01 -2.56 -9.86
CA ALA A 90 11.08 -3.43 -11.04
C ALA A 90 11.74 -4.79 -10.76
N SER A 91 12.81 -4.83 -9.96
CA SER A 91 13.47 -6.10 -9.58
C SER A 91 12.63 -7.01 -8.69
N ARG A 92 11.68 -6.47 -7.90
CA ARG A 92 10.82 -7.25 -7.00
C ARG A 92 9.52 -7.72 -7.67
N ILE A 93 8.84 -6.87 -8.43
CA ILE A 93 7.61 -7.28 -9.14
C ILE A 93 7.90 -8.13 -10.38
N SER A 94 9.10 -8.03 -10.97
CA SER A 94 9.52 -8.89 -12.07
C SER A 94 10.12 -10.23 -11.62
N SER A 95 10.23 -10.50 -10.31
CA SER A 95 10.60 -11.85 -9.87
C SER A 95 9.47 -12.78 -10.31
N LYS A 96 9.74 -13.54 -11.38
CA LYS A 96 8.84 -14.52 -11.98
C LYS A 96 8.20 -15.33 -10.85
N PRO A 97 6.88 -15.59 -10.87
CA PRO A 97 6.34 -16.61 -9.98
C PRO A 97 7.13 -17.88 -10.31
N GLU A 98 7.93 -18.39 -9.37
CA GLU A 98 8.45 -19.73 -9.50
C GLU A 98 7.23 -20.63 -9.68
N ALA A 99 7.18 -21.30 -10.83
CA ALA A 99 6.19 -22.32 -11.09
C ALA A 99 6.38 -23.36 -9.98
N SER A 100 5.42 -23.43 -9.08
CA SER A 100 5.28 -24.57 -8.19
C SER A 100 4.79 -25.74 -9.06
N ASP A 101 5.63 -26.76 -9.21
CA ASP A 101 5.25 -28.10 -9.65
C ASP A 101 4.20 -28.73 -8.71
#